data_AF-A0A970HES4-F1
#
_entry.id   AF-A0A970HES4-F1
#
_cell.length_a   1.000
_cell.length_b   1.000
_cell.length_c   1.000
_cell.angle_alpha   90.00
_cell.angle_beta   90.00
_cell.angle_gamma   90.00
#
_symmetry.space_group_name_H-M   'P 1'
#
loop_
_entity.id
_entity.type
_entity.pdbx_description
1 polymer ?
#
loop_
_entity_poly.entity_id
_entity_poly.type
_entity_poly.pdbx_seq_one_letter_code
_entity_poly.pdbx_strand_id
1 'polypeptide(L)'
;MTKFKLPYGRGYMEAEIPEERISAVMLSKMHDYKPELSEEELVRQALKNPIGSPKLSLMAEGKDKVVVICSDHTRPVPSKIIIPQMLAEIRKGNPKADITLLISTGCHRETTEEELLAKFGPEIVAKEKIVVHDCDDEDNLVKIGYLPSGGPLIINRLVVEADLVVAEGFIEPHFFAGFSGGRKSVFPGVTSRVAVMSNHNAEFIAHPKSRTGILEGNPIHRDMLYAARAARLDFICNVIINSEKEIIYAVAGDMDLAHREGTKFLSSKCKVDSVPSDIVITTNGGYPLDQNIYQAVKGMTAAEATVKENGVIIMIAKSEDGHGGESFYQTFKNEKDLDRMMKKFLDTPKEETIA
;
A
#
# COMPACT_ATOMS: atom_id res chain seq x y z
N MET A 1 -13.42 -28.88 20.57
CA MET A 1 -13.87 -27.56 20.06
C MET A 1 -12.70 -26.62 20.25
N THR A 2 -12.15 -26.13 19.15
CA THR A 2 -11.06 -25.16 19.16
C THR A 2 -11.65 -23.75 19.17
N LYS A 3 -11.12 -22.86 20.02
CA LYS A 3 -11.53 -21.45 20.08
C LYS A 3 -10.59 -20.60 19.23
N PHE A 4 -11.16 -19.71 18.43
CA PHE A 4 -10.45 -18.73 17.60
C PHE A 4 -10.80 -17.31 18.02
N LYS A 5 -9.78 -16.44 18.06
CA LYS A 5 -9.96 -14.99 18.19
C LYS A 5 -9.71 -14.34 16.83
N LEU A 6 -10.74 -13.71 16.30
CA LEU A 6 -10.77 -13.19 14.94
C LEU A 6 -10.84 -11.65 15.00
N PRO A 7 -9.85 -10.90 14.50
CA PRO A 7 -9.87 -9.44 14.52
C PRO A 7 -11.17 -8.87 13.92
N TYR A 8 -11.79 -7.94 14.64
CA TYR A 8 -13.07 -7.32 14.24
C TYR A 8 -13.21 -5.93 14.87
N GLY A 9 -13.15 -4.87 14.04
CA GLY A 9 -13.06 -3.50 14.50
C GLY A 9 -11.86 -3.32 15.43
N ARG A 10 -12.05 -2.65 16.57
CA ARG A 10 -11.00 -2.43 17.59
C ARG A 10 -10.83 -3.59 18.58
N GLY A 11 -11.42 -4.74 18.30
CA GLY A 11 -11.38 -5.91 19.18
C GLY A 11 -11.36 -7.22 18.41
N TYR A 12 -12.02 -8.23 18.97
CA TYR A 12 -12.06 -9.58 18.41
C TYR A 12 -13.47 -10.15 18.50
N MET A 13 -13.85 -10.96 17.51
CA MET A 13 -14.93 -11.94 17.65
C MET A 13 -14.35 -13.30 18.01
N GLU A 14 -15.09 -14.06 18.81
CA GLU A 14 -14.72 -15.43 19.16
C GLU A 14 -15.55 -16.41 18.34
N ALA A 15 -14.89 -17.45 17.84
CA ALA A 15 -15.54 -18.57 17.14
C ALA A 15 -15.09 -19.89 17.77
N GLU A 16 -16.04 -20.80 17.99
CA GLU A 16 -15.76 -22.15 18.46
C GLU A 16 -16.08 -23.14 17.33
N ILE A 17 -15.08 -23.92 16.91
CA ILE A 17 -15.20 -24.84 15.78
C ILE A 17 -14.83 -26.26 16.27
N PRO A 18 -15.65 -27.29 16.00
CA PRO A 18 -15.27 -28.68 16.29
C PRO A 18 -14.00 -29.06 15.53
N GLU A 19 -13.07 -29.78 16.17
CA GLU A 19 -11.74 -30.08 15.61
C GLU A 19 -11.84 -30.89 14.32
N GLU A 20 -12.80 -31.80 14.25
CA GLU A 20 -13.10 -32.62 13.08
C GLU A 20 -13.61 -31.82 11.86
N ARG A 21 -13.96 -30.54 12.04
CA ARG A 21 -14.39 -29.63 10.97
C ARG A 21 -13.27 -28.71 10.50
N ILE A 22 -12.12 -28.71 11.16
CA ILE A 22 -10.99 -27.83 10.85
C ILE A 22 -10.10 -28.54 9.83
N SER A 23 -10.14 -28.07 8.58
CA SER A 23 -9.24 -28.58 7.53
C SER A 23 -7.81 -28.03 7.71
N ALA A 24 -7.69 -26.73 8.01
CA ALA A 24 -6.41 -26.08 8.30
C ALA A 24 -6.63 -24.74 9.02
N VAL A 25 -5.57 -24.26 9.67
CA VAL A 25 -5.46 -22.89 10.22
C VAL A 25 -4.29 -22.21 9.52
N MET A 26 -4.58 -21.26 8.63
CA MET A 26 -3.58 -20.60 7.80
C MET A 26 -3.20 -19.25 8.40
N LEU A 27 -2.04 -19.19 9.06
CA LEU A 27 -1.52 -17.97 9.68
C LEU A 27 -0.15 -17.62 9.11
N SER A 28 0.09 -16.32 8.95
CA SER A 28 1.40 -15.77 8.64
C SER A 28 2.36 -15.98 9.81
N LYS A 29 3.62 -16.37 9.58
CA LYS A 29 4.65 -16.54 10.62
C LYS A 29 5.32 -15.22 11.04
N MET A 30 4.72 -14.09 10.66
CA MET A 30 5.24 -12.76 10.97
C MET A 30 5.23 -12.45 12.47
N HIS A 31 4.23 -12.93 13.21
CA HIS A 31 4.09 -12.70 14.66
C HIS A 31 5.12 -13.50 15.49
N ASP A 32 5.68 -14.58 14.94
CA ASP A 32 6.72 -15.36 15.58
C ASP A 32 8.11 -14.72 15.44
N TYR A 33 8.27 -13.79 14.50
CA TYR A 33 9.53 -13.14 14.25
C TYR A 33 9.74 -11.98 15.21
N LYS A 34 10.75 -12.11 16.08
CA LYS A 34 11.18 -11.07 17.00
C LYS A 34 12.54 -10.52 16.54
N PRO A 35 12.62 -9.27 16.08
CA PRO A 35 13.91 -8.66 15.77
C PRO A 35 14.73 -8.51 17.06
N GLU A 36 16.06 -8.62 16.96
CA GLU A 36 16.97 -8.38 18.08
C GLU A 36 17.15 -6.88 18.39
N LEU A 37 16.76 -6.03 17.44
CA LEU A 37 16.97 -4.59 17.45
C LEU A 37 15.66 -3.85 17.71
N SER A 38 15.75 -2.64 18.28
CA SER A 38 14.57 -1.77 18.40
C SER A 38 14.09 -1.30 17.02
N GLU A 39 12.86 -0.82 16.94
CA GLU A 39 12.28 -0.28 15.71
C GLU A 39 13.13 0.86 15.12
N GLU A 40 13.64 1.77 15.97
CA GLU A 40 14.52 2.85 15.55
C GLU A 40 15.85 2.33 15.01
N GLU A 41 16.43 1.30 15.64
CA GLU A 41 17.67 0.68 15.20
C GLU A 41 17.51 -0.03 13.87
N LEU A 42 16.40 -0.73 13.64
CA LEU A 42 16.10 -1.36 12.36
C LEU A 42 16.08 -0.33 11.22
N VAL A 43 15.33 0.77 11.40
CA VAL A 43 15.26 1.85 10.40
C VAL A 43 16.63 2.49 10.19
N ARG A 44 17.37 2.78 11.27
CA ARG A 44 18.70 3.36 11.21
C ARG A 44 19.70 2.46 10.49
N GLN A 45 19.66 1.16 10.71
CA GLN A 45 20.52 0.20 10.01
C GLN A 45 20.19 0.13 8.53
N ALA A 46 18.91 0.15 8.16
CA ALA A 46 18.49 0.20 6.77
C ALA A 46 19.01 1.46 6.07
N LEU A 47 18.83 2.64 6.67
CA LEU A 47 19.31 3.92 6.13
C LEU A 47 20.85 3.97 6.04
N LYS A 48 21.56 3.36 6.99
CA LYS A 48 23.03 3.30 7.00
C LYS A 48 23.60 2.38 5.93
N ASN A 49 22.86 1.35 5.53
CA ASN A 49 23.28 0.31 4.59
C ASN A 49 22.28 0.20 3.42
N PRO A 50 22.18 1.24 2.57
CA PRO A 50 21.21 1.26 1.49
C PRO A 50 21.49 0.19 0.43
N ILE A 51 20.42 -0.41 -0.10
CA ILE A 51 20.45 -1.46 -1.11
C ILE A 51 20.38 -0.81 -2.49
N GLY A 52 21.42 -0.98 -3.30
CA GLY A 52 21.40 -0.57 -4.70
C GLY A 52 21.46 0.95 -4.95
N SER A 53 21.76 1.77 -3.94
CA SER A 53 21.93 3.22 -4.08
C SER A 53 23.03 3.76 -3.15
N PRO A 54 23.50 5.00 -3.36
CA PRO A 54 24.26 5.74 -2.34
C PRO A 54 23.42 5.99 -1.07
N LYS A 55 24.09 6.45 -0.01
CA LYS A 55 23.42 6.91 1.23
C LYS A 55 22.57 8.14 0.95
N LEU A 56 21.43 8.24 1.62
CA LEU A 56 20.52 9.38 1.49
C LEU A 56 21.21 10.72 1.79
N SER A 57 22.10 10.76 2.78
CA SER A 57 22.92 11.94 3.07
C SER A 57 23.81 12.37 1.90
N LEU A 58 24.41 11.44 1.16
CA LEU A 58 25.20 11.78 -0.03
C LEU A 58 24.31 12.23 -1.20
N MET A 59 23.14 11.61 -1.35
CA MET A 59 22.19 11.97 -2.41
C MET A 59 21.56 13.36 -2.20
N ALA A 60 21.48 13.82 -0.95
CA ALA A 60 20.95 15.13 -0.59
C ALA A 60 21.95 16.29 -0.76
N GLU A 61 23.24 16.01 -0.99
CA GLU A 61 24.25 17.06 -1.20
C GLU A 61 23.90 17.91 -2.44
N GLY A 62 23.84 19.23 -2.26
CA GLY A 62 23.50 20.17 -3.34
C GLY A 62 22.07 20.08 -3.86
N LYS A 63 21.16 19.41 -3.15
CA LYS A 63 19.73 19.33 -3.46
C LYS A 63 18.97 20.35 -2.62
N ASP A 64 18.39 21.36 -3.26
CA ASP A 64 17.72 22.44 -2.54
C ASP A 64 16.25 22.09 -2.26
N LYS A 65 15.53 21.53 -3.25
CA LYS A 65 14.15 21.08 -3.10
C LYS A 65 14.07 19.57 -2.95
N VAL A 66 13.64 19.10 -1.78
CA VAL A 66 13.49 17.67 -1.48
C VAL A 66 12.04 17.34 -1.18
N VAL A 67 11.49 16.33 -1.84
CA VAL A 67 10.15 15.80 -1.53
C VAL A 67 10.29 14.43 -0.90
N VAL A 68 9.67 14.27 0.28
CA VAL A 68 9.50 12.98 0.95
C VAL A 68 8.03 12.58 0.82
N ILE A 69 7.77 11.55 0.02
CA ILE A 69 6.42 11.01 -0.14
C ILE A 69 6.10 10.13 1.06
N CYS A 70 5.03 10.45 1.77
CA CYS A 70 4.57 9.74 2.96
C CYS A 70 3.23 9.05 2.68
N SER A 71 3.01 7.85 3.22
CA SER A 71 1.71 7.17 3.07
C SER A 71 0.60 7.94 3.81
N ASP A 72 -0.65 7.81 3.41
CA ASP A 72 -1.77 8.51 4.06
C ASP A 72 -2.26 7.85 5.38
N HIS A 73 -3.41 8.33 5.87
CA HIS A 73 -4.09 7.87 7.10
C HIS A 73 -4.63 6.44 7.01
N THR A 74 -4.82 5.88 5.81
CA THR A 74 -5.32 4.51 5.62
C THR A 74 -4.24 3.45 5.85
N ARG A 75 -2.98 3.87 6.04
CA ARG A 75 -1.83 2.98 6.16
C ARG A 75 -1.23 3.02 7.57
N PRO A 76 -0.94 1.85 8.17
CA PRO A 76 -0.31 1.75 9.49
C PRO A 76 1.22 1.97 9.41
N VAL A 77 1.69 2.92 8.59
CA VAL A 77 3.13 3.24 8.52
C VAL A 77 3.53 3.98 9.79
N PRO A 78 4.53 3.49 10.55
CA PRO A 78 5.01 4.13 11.77
C PRO A 78 5.91 5.34 11.46
N SER A 79 5.35 6.35 10.81
CA SER A 79 6.08 7.52 10.31
C SER A 79 6.75 8.34 11.42
N LYS A 80 6.25 8.27 12.67
CA LYS A 80 6.91 8.81 13.87
C LYS A 80 8.33 8.28 14.08
N ILE A 81 8.62 7.07 13.60
CA ILE A 81 9.93 6.42 13.73
C ILE A 81 10.77 6.67 12.48
N ILE A 82 10.16 6.62 11.29
CA ILE A 82 10.86 6.68 10.00
C ILE A 82 11.25 8.12 9.62
N ILE A 83 10.28 9.04 9.65
CA ILE A 83 10.45 10.41 9.13
C ILE A 83 11.55 11.19 9.85
N PRO A 84 11.64 11.21 11.20
CA PRO A 84 12.71 11.94 11.86
C PRO A 84 14.11 11.48 11.43
N GLN A 85 14.29 10.18 11.16
CA GLN A 85 15.57 9.62 10.73
C GLN A 85 15.88 9.94 9.26
N MET A 86 14.87 9.90 8.38
CA MET A 86 15.05 10.34 6.99
C MET A 86 15.38 11.83 6.90
N LEU A 87 14.67 12.68 7.65
CA LEU A 87 14.95 14.11 7.74
C LEU A 87 16.36 14.39 8.25
N ALA A 88 16.83 13.63 9.26
CA ALA A 88 18.19 13.75 9.77
C ALA A 88 19.24 13.41 8.71
N GLU A 89 19.05 12.33 7.93
CA GLU A 89 19.98 11.98 6.84
C GLU A 89 19.95 13.02 5.70
N ILE A 90 18.79 13.54 5.31
CA ILE A 90 18.69 14.61 4.30
C ILE A 90 19.42 15.87 4.78
N ARG A 91 19.14 16.33 6.01
CA ARG A 91 19.76 17.52 6.60
C ARG A 91 21.26 17.37 6.86
N LYS A 92 21.75 16.14 7.02
CA LYS A 92 23.18 15.87 7.10
C LYS A 92 23.89 16.11 5.76
N GLY A 93 23.23 15.80 4.64
CA GLY A 93 23.73 16.11 3.30
C GLY A 93 23.58 17.59 2.93
N ASN A 94 22.42 18.17 3.22
CA ASN A 94 22.15 19.59 3.04
C ASN A 94 21.31 20.17 4.20
N PRO A 95 21.93 20.85 5.17
CA PRO A 95 21.21 21.46 6.30
C PRO A 95 20.19 22.53 5.91
N LYS A 96 20.26 23.05 4.68
CA LYS A 96 19.40 24.11 4.15
C LYS A 96 18.34 23.61 3.17
N ALA A 97 18.24 22.29 2.95
CA ALA A 97 17.24 21.73 2.05
C ALA A 97 15.82 22.16 2.46
N ASP A 98 15.05 22.65 1.50
CA ASP A 98 13.61 22.87 1.62
C ASP A 98 12.91 21.51 1.43
N ILE A 99 12.47 20.94 2.55
CA ILE A 99 11.89 19.60 2.59
C ILE A 99 10.36 19.73 2.65
N THR A 100 9.68 19.10 1.70
CA THR A 100 8.22 18.94 1.72
C THR A 100 7.83 17.48 1.96
N LEU A 101 7.02 17.22 2.99
CA LEU A 101 6.37 15.94 3.20
C LEU A 101 5.07 15.89 2.39
N LEU A 102 5.04 15.11 1.32
CA LEU A 102 3.88 14.97 0.43
C LEU A 102 3.08 13.72 0.80
N ILE A 103 1.86 13.90 1.30
CA ILE A 103 0.98 12.80 1.69
C ILE A 103 0.37 12.16 0.44
N SER A 104 0.64 10.88 0.24
CA SER A 104 0.21 10.08 -0.91
C SER A 104 -1.15 9.43 -0.71
N THR A 105 -2.20 10.21 -0.90
CA THR A 105 -3.62 9.80 -0.80
C THR A 105 -4.07 8.92 -1.97
N GLY A 106 -3.42 9.01 -3.12
CA GLY A 106 -3.98 8.50 -4.37
C GLY A 106 -5.40 9.02 -4.58
N CYS A 107 -6.38 8.13 -4.74
CA CYS A 107 -7.80 8.52 -4.90
C CYS A 107 -8.60 8.51 -3.59
N HIS A 108 -7.95 8.43 -2.42
CA HIS A 108 -8.63 8.56 -1.14
C HIS A 108 -8.99 10.01 -0.84
N ARG A 109 -9.85 10.22 0.17
CA ARG A 109 -10.12 11.56 0.71
C ARG A 109 -8.85 12.20 1.28
N GLU A 110 -8.89 13.51 1.42
CA GLU A 110 -7.85 14.25 2.13
C GLU A 110 -7.65 13.72 3.55
N THR A 111 -6.40 13.78 4.00
CA THR A 111 -6.01 13.43 5.37
C THR A 111 -6.25 14.63 6.28
N THR A 112 -6.92 14.43 7.41
CA THR A 112 -7.25 15.52 8.34
C THR A 112 -6.04 15.91 9.19
N GLU A 113 -6.06 17.10 9.78
CA GLU A 113 -5.00 17.55 10.70
C GLU A 113 -4.82 16.61 11.90
N GLU A 114 -5.91 16.11 12.48
CA GLU A 114 -5.86 15.14 13.58
C GLU A 114 -5.18 13.84 13.16
N GLU A 115 -5.43 13.37 11.93
CA GLU A 115 -4.77 12.19 11.37
C GLU A 115 -3.27 12.45 11.12
N LEU A 116 -2.90 13.64 10.66
CA LEU A 116 -1.49 14.04 10.52
C LEU A 116 -0.79 14.07 11.87
N LEU A 117 -1.41 14.64 12.90
CA LEU A 117 -0.88 14.65 14.27
C LEU A 117 -0.72 13.24 14.84
N ALA A 118 -1.71 12.37 14.63
CA ALA A 118 -1.64 10.98 15.03
C ALA A 118 -0.51 10.23 14.32
N LYS A 119 -0.27 10.54 13.04
CA LYS A 119 0.70 9.85 12.18
C LYS A 119 2.14 10.33 12.33
N PHE A 120 2.38 11.64 12.42
CA PHE A 120 3.72 12.23 12.44
C PHE A 120 4.12 12.78 13.82
N GLY A 121 3.14 13.04 14.69
CA GLY A 121 3.36 13.71 15.96
C GLY A 121 3.39 15.23 15.84
N PRO A 122 3.16 15.94 16.95
CA PRO A 122 2.98 17.40 16.95
C PRO A 122 4.24 18.16 16.52
N GLU A 123 5.42 17.62 16.81
CA GLU A 123 6.69 18.28 16.46
C GLU A 123 6.91 18.36 14.95
N ILE A 124 6.69 17.26 14.22
CA ILE A 124 6.86 17.21 12.77
C ILE A 124 5.81 18.08 12.09
N VAL A 125 4.54 17.98 12.52
CA VAL A 125 3.44 18.78 11.95
C VAL A 125 3.67 20.29 12.15
N ALA A 126 4.26 20.70 13.27
CA ALA A 126 4.53 22.11 13.54
C ALA A 126 5.77 22.66 12.81
N LYS A 127 6.77 21.82 12.51
CA LYS A 127 8.08 22.27 11.99
C LYS A 127 8.28 22.04 10.50
N GLU A 128 7.69 21.00 9.95
CA GLU A 128 7.91 20.58 8.57
C GLU A 128 6.77 21.03 7.66
N LYS A 129 7.09 21.29 6.40
CA LYS A 129 6.08 21.60 5.38
C LYS A 129 5.37 20.30 4.97
N ILE A 130 4.08 20.20 5.24
CA ILE A 130 3.25 19.05 4.86
C ILE A 130 2.25 19.49 3.79
N VAL A 131 2.15 18.73 2.70
CA VAL A 131 1.18 18.94 1.63
C VAL A 131 0.40 17.64 1.42
N VAL A 132 -0.92 17.74 1.33
CA VAL A 132 -1.78 16.58 1.02
C VAL A 132 -2.01 16.56 -0.49
N HIS A 133 -1.77 15.42 -1.12
CA HIS A 133 -2.09 15.26 -2.54
C HIS A 133 -3.60 15.23 -2.76
N ASP A 134 -4.05 15.95 -3.78
CA ASP A 134 -5.37 15.77 -4.40
C ASP A 134 -5.18 15.26 -5.84
N CYS A 135 -5.84 14.15 -6.17
CA CYS A 135 -5.78 13.53 -7.49
C CYS A 135 -6.67 14.20 -8.54
N ASP A 136 -7.50 15.17 -8.12
CA ASP A 136 -8.41 15.95 -8.97
C ASP A 136 -7.98 17.43 -9.08
N ASP A 137 -6.90 17.86 -8.41
CA ASP A 137 -6.34 19.21 -8.48
C ASP A 137 -5.53 19.42 -9.78
N GLU A 138 -6.23 19.77 -10.86
CA GLU A 138 -5.64 19.98 -12.18
C GLU A 138 -4.52 21.04 -12.20
N ASP A 139 -4.57 22.05 -11.32
CA ASP A 139 -3.56 23.10 -11.26
C ASP A 139 -2.23 22.57 -10.73
N ASN A 140 -2.25 21.58 -9.81
CA ASN A 140 -1.05 20.97 -9.24
C ASN A 140 -0.67 19.62 -9.87
N LEU A 141 -1.31 19.23 -10.97
CA LEU A 141 -1.04 17.99 -11.68
C LEU A 141 -0.34 18.26 -13.02
N VAL A 142 0.74 17.53 -13.28
CA VAL A 142 1.58 17.72 -14.48
C VAL A 142 1.72 16.41 -15.23
N LYS A 143 1.39 16.43 -16.52
CA LYS A 143 1.63 15.29 -17.42
C LYS A 143 3.10 15.22 -17.78
N ILE A 144 3.75 14.11 -17.41
CA ILE A 144 5.18 13.88 -17.65
C ILE A 144 5.43 12.80 -18.73
N GLY A 145 4.37 12.19 -19.26
CA GLY A 145 4.49 11.22 -20.36
C GLY A 145 3.30 10.28 -20.44
N TYR A 146 3.60 9.03 -20.84
CA TYR A 146 2.65 7.94 -20.97
C TYR A 146 3.20 6.68 -20.30
N LEU A 147 2.31 5.89 -19.70
CA LEU A 147 2.59 4.57 -19.15
C LEU A 147 2.85 3.56 -20.28
N PRO A 148 3.53 2.44 -19.99
CA PRO A 148 3.69 1.34 -20.95
C PRO A 148 2.37 0.80 -21.51
N SER A 149 1.28 0.89 -20.75
CA SER A 149 -0.09 0.55 -21.17
C SER A 149 -0.76 1.55 -22.12
N GLY A 150 -0.16 2.73 -22.30
CA GLY A 150 -0.68 3.83 -23.11
C GLY A 150 -1.45 4.91 -22.32
N GLY A 151 -1.77 4.67 -21.04
CA GLY A 151 -2.43 5.67 -20.19
C GLY A 151 -1.55 6.90 -19.93
N PRO A 152 -2.13 8.10 -19.68
CA PRO A 152 -1.33 9.29 -19.40
C PRO A 152 -0.66 9.18 -18.02
N LEU A 153 0.63 9.52 -17.93
CA LEU A 153 1.33 9.64 -16.66
C LEU A 153 1.27 11.10 -16.19
N ILE A 154 0.40 11.36 -15.23
CA ILE A 154 0.14 12.70 -14.66
C ILE A 154 0.39 12.60 -13.15
N ILE A 155 1.32 13.40 -12.65
CA ILE A 155 1.76 13.35 -11.25
C ILE A 155 1.76 14.73 -10.60
N ASN A 156 1.82 14.77 -9.27
CA ASN A 156 1.90 16.00 -8.50
C ASN A 156 3.12 16.84 -8.91
N ARG A 157 2.90 18.14 -9.16
CA ARG A 157 3.92 19.11 -9.59
C ARG A 157 5.12 19.18 -8.64
N LEU A 158 4.90 19.04 -7.34
CA LEU A 158 5.97 19.05 -6.34
C LEU A 158 6.99 17.94 -6.60
N VAL A 159 6.55 16.77 -7.07
CA VAL A 159 7.44 15.65 -7.41
C VAL A 159 8.25 15.96 -8.67
N VAL A 160 7.63 16.60 -9.67
CA VAL A 160 8.30 16.99 -10.93
C VAL A 160 9.38 18.02 -10.69
N GLU A 161 9.10 19.00 -9.83
CA GLU A 161 9.98 20.15 -9.56
C GLU A 161 11.06 19.89 -8.50
N ALA A 162 11.03 18.74 -7.83
CA ALA A 162 12.01 18.39 -6.81
C ALA A 162 13.38 18.03 -7.42
N ASP A 163 14.45 18.38 -6.70
CA ASP A 163 15.82 17.99 -7.04
C ASP A 163 16.14 16.56 -6.58
N LEU A 164 15.41 16.09 -5.56
CA LEU A 164 15.48 14.75 -4.97
C LEU A 164 14.08 14.31 -4.52
N VAL A 165 13.63 13.15 -4.99
CA VAL A 165 12.35 12.55 -4.57
C VAL A 165 12.63 11.26 -3.82
N VAL A 166 12.15 11.18 -2.59
CA VAL A 166 12.27 9.98 -1.75
C VAL A 166 10.92 9.59 -1.19
N ALA A 167 10.78 8.36 -0.71
CA ALA A 167 9.52 7.91 -0.11
C ALA A 167 9.75 7.06 1.14
N GLU A 168 8.91 7.27 2.15
CA GLU A 168 8.68 6.25 3.16
C GLU A 168 7.58 5.28 2.71
N GLY A 169 7.35 4.23 3.49
CA GLY A 169 6.21 3.35 3.32
C GLY A 169 6.37 2.06 4.10
N PHE A 170 5.47 1.13 3.85
CA PHE A 170 5.56 -0.23 4.33
C PHE A 170 5.26 -1.22 3.22
N ILE A 171 5.67 -2.47 3.40
CA ILE A 171 5.44 -3.57 2.47
C ILE A 171 4.50 -4.58 3.12
N GLU A 172 3.37 -4.79 2.47
CA GLU A 172 2.38 -5.83 2.76
C GLU A 172 1.97 -6.51 1.45
N PRO A 173 1.43 -7.73 1.48
CA PRO A 173 0.80 -8.31 0.28
C PRO A 173 -0.37 -7.43 -0.18
N HIS A 174 -0.49 -7.22 -1.49
CA HIS A 174 -1.56 -6.42 -2.08
C HIS A 174 -2.30 -7.21 -3.15
N PHE A 175 -3.62 -7.31 -2.99
CA PHE A 175 -4.49 -8.25 -3.71
C PHE A 175 -4.40 -8.28 -5.24
N PHE A 176 -4.11 -7.14 -5.90
CA PHE A 176 -3.86 -7.12 -7.35
C PHE A 176 -2.48 -6.61 -7.76
N ALA A 177 -1.77 -5.89 -6.88
CA ALA A 177 -0.49 -5.22 -7.22
C ALA A 177 0.74 -6.04 -6.80
N GLY A 178 0.52 -7.28 -6.35
CA GLY A 178 1.52 -8.12 -5.70
C GLY A 178 1.79 -7.68 -4.27
N PHE A 179 2.43 -6.52 -4.09
CA PHE A 179 2.82 -5.96 -2.80
C PHE A 179 2.59 -4.44 -2.76
N SER A 180 2.37 -3.87 -1.58
CA SER A 180 2.44 -2.41 -1.35
C SER A 180 3.89 -1.91 -1.36
N GLY A 181 4.14 -0.65 -0.99
CA GLY A 181 5.48 -0.06 -0.88
C GLY A 181 6.17 0.27 -2.21
N GLY A 182 7.39 0.79 -2.12
CA GLY A 182 8.25 1.16 -3.25
C GLY A 182 7.55 2.09 -4.24
N ARG A 183 7.53 1.65 -5.50
CA ARG A 183 6.80 2.30 -6.61
C ARG A 183 5.37 2.76 -6.32
N LYS A 184 4.67 2.14 -5.36
CA LYS A 184 3.27 2.45 -5.04
C LYS A 184 3.10 3.82 -4.37
N SER A 185 4.16 4.37 -3.76
CA SER A 185 4.16 5.73 -3.22
C SER A 185 4.03 6.78 -4.33
N VAL A 186 4.57 6.51 -5.53
CA VAL A 186 4.35 7.35 -6.71
C VAL A 186 3.01 7.03 -7.35
N PHE A 187 2.78 5.77 -7.71
CA PHE A 187 1.59 5.35 -8.43
C PHE A 187 0.84 4.25 -7.68
N PRO A 188 -0.39 4.50 -7.18
CA PRO A 188 -1.23 5.66 -7.46
C PRO A 188 -0.98 6.87 -6.53
N GLY A 189 -0.03 6.77 -5.59
CA GLY A 189 0.03 7.65 -4.43
C GLY A 189 0.01 9.16 -4.67
N VAL A 190 0.62 9.64 -5.74
CA VAL A 190 0.71 11.08 -6.09
C VAL A 190 0.37 11.34 -7.57
N THR A 191 -0.52 10.52 -8.13
CA THR A 191 -0.94 10.58 -9.54
C THR A 191 -2.39 11.02 -9.68
N SER A 192 -2.73 11.66 -10.80
CA SER A 192 -4.12 12.07 -11.07
C SER A 192 -5.08 10.89 -11.11
N ARG A 193 -6.37 11.14 -10.83
CA ARG A 193 -7.43 10.13 -10.91
C ARG A 193 -7.47 9.45 -12.28
N VAL A 194 -7.35 10.23 -13.35
CA VAL A 194 -7.33 9.72 -14.73
C VAL A 194 -6.19 8.73 -14.95
N ALA A 195 -5.00 9.03 -14.44
CA ALA A 195 -3.87 8.12 -14.51
C ALA A 195 -4.19 6.82 -13.74
N VAL A 196 -4.68 6.94 -12.49
CA VAL A 196 -5.04 5.77 -11.66
C VAL A 196 -6.05 4.86 -12.37
N MET A 197 -7.11 5.43 -12.95
CA MET A 197 -8.14 4.66 -13.65
C MET A 197 -7.60 3.96 -14.89
N SER A 198 -6.69 4.59 -15.64
CA SER A 198 -6.06 3.94 -16.80
C SER A 198 -5.25 2.68 -16.42
N ASN A 199 -4.75 2.61 -15.19
CA ASN A 199 -3.99 1.46 -14.66
C ASN A 199 -4.87 0.43 -13.94
N HIS A 200 -5.98 0.86 -13.34
CA HIS A 200 -6.96 -0.01 -12.65
C HIS A 200 -8.12 -0.41 -13.57
N ASN A 201 -7.85 -0.52 -14.87
CA ASN A 201 -8.82 -0.96 -15.86
C ASN A 201 -9.15 -2.47 -15.71
N ALA A 202 -10.30 -2.88 -16.25
CA ALA A 202 -10.80 -4.24 -16.11
C ALA A 202 -9.87 -5.31 -16.71
N GLU A 203 -9.24 -5.05 -17.86
CA GLU A 203 -8.26 -5.96 -18.49
C GLU A 203 -7.10 -6.26 -17.53
N PHE A 204 -6.56 -5.22 -16.88
CA PHE A 204 -5.44 -5.35 -15.96
C PHE A 204 -5.85 -6.04 -14.66
N ILE A 205 -7.04 -5.75 -14.11
CA ILE A 205 -7.56 -6.41 -12.91
C ILE A 205 -7.85 -7.90 -13.17
N ALA A 206 -8.42 -8.21 -14.34
CA ALA A 206 -8.73 -9.58 -14.75
C ALA A 206 -7.48 -10.41 -15.08
N HIS A 207 -6.34 -9.76 -15.36
CA HIS A 207 -5.12 -10.45 -15.74
C HIS A 207 -4.66 -11.47 -14.67
N PRO A 208 -4.30 -12.71 -15.05
CA PRO A 208 -4.02 -13.79 -14.10
C PRO A 208 -2.79 -13.54 -13.21
N LYS A 209 -1.91 -12.60 -13.59
CA LYS A 209 -0.75 -12.17 -12.77
C LYS A 209 -1.04 -11.00 -11.84
N SER A 210 -2.20 -10.36 -11.94
CA SER A 210 -2.62 -9.28 -11.05
C SER A 210 -3.21 -9.87 -9.77
N ARG A 211 -2.36 -10.52 -8.96
CA ARG A 211 -2.75 -11.25 -7.75
C ARG A 211 -1.80 -10.98 -6.58
N THR A 212 -2.26 -11.28 -5.37
CA THR A 212 -1.48 -11.18 -4.12
C THR A 212 -0.11 -11.85 -4.27
N GLY A 213 0.95 -11.12 -3.95
CA GLY A 213 2.32 -11.62 -3.95
C GLY A 213 2.97 -11.80 -5.33
N ILE A 214 2.31 -11.44 -6.43
CA ILE A 214 2.85 -11.59 -7.80
C ILE A 214 3.27 -10.23 -8.37
N LEU A 215 4.58 -10.05 -8.57
CA LEU A 215 5.17 -8.92 -9.29
C LEU A 215 5.51 -9.29 -10.74
N GLU A 216 6.17 -10.43 -10.94
CA GLU A 216 6.64 -10.85 -12.25
C GLU A 216 5.48 -11.13 -13.22
N GLY A 217 5.48 -10.44 -14.35
CA GLY A 217 4.40 -10.49 -15.35
C GLY A 217 3.11 -9.77 -14.95
N ASN A 218 3.09 -9.05 -13.82
CA ASN A 218 1.93 -8.27 -13.40
C ASN A 218 1.88 -6.93 -14.18
N PRO A 219 0.86 -6.69 -15.03
CA PRO A 219 0.80 -5.50 -15.88
C PRO A 219 0.59 -4.20 -15.07
N ILE A 220 -0.15 -4.29 -13.94
CA ILE A 220 -0.36 -3.18 -13.02
C ILE A 220 0.98 -2.74 -12.42
N HIS A 221 1.74 -3.71 -11.91
CA HIS A 221 3.06 -3.45 -11.33
C HIS A 221 4.04 -2.83 -12.34
N ARG A 222 4.06 -3.33 -13.59
CA ARG A 222 4.93 -2.83 -14.65
C ARG A 222 4.76 -1.33 -14.87
N ASP A 223 3.50 -0.88 -14.96
CA ASP A 223 3.17 0.53 -15.12
C ASP A 223 3.56 1.36 -13.89
N MET A 224 3.26 0.86 -12.68
CA MET A 224 3.66 1.54 -11.44
C MET A 224 5.19 1.70 -11.34
N LEU A 225 5.94 0.66 -11.70
CA LEU A 225 7.39 0.69 -11.69
C LEU A 225 7.95 1.69 -12.70
N TYR A 226 7.40 1.70 -13.92
CA TYR A 226 7.75 2.70 -14.93
C TYR A 226 7.46 4.12 -14.43
N ALA A 227 6.27 4.36 -13.87
CA ALA A 227 5.86 5.66 -13.36
C ALA A 227 6.82 6.17 -12.27
N ALA A 228 7.20 5.30 -11.32
CA ALA A 228 8.14 5.67 -10.26
C ALA A 228 9.56 5.97 -10.78
N ARG A 229 10.03 5.27 -11.83
CA ARG A 229 11.29 5.62 -12.51
C ARG A 229 11.19 6.95 -13.24
N ALA A 230 10.11 7.18 -13.97
CA ALA A 230 9.88 8.43 -14.70
C ALA A 230 9.74 9.64 -13.75
N ALA A 231 9.13 9.44 -12.58
CA ALA A 231 9.04 10.44 -11.51
C ALA A 231 10.34 10.64 -10.73
N ARG A 232 11.42 9.91 -11.08
CA ARG A 232 12.72 9.93 -10.39
C ARG A 232 12.59 9.65 -8.88
N LEU A 233 11.83 8.62 -8.50
CA LEU A 233 11.86 8.13 -7.12
C LEU A 233 13.25 7.53 -6.84
N ASP A 234 14.12 8.33 -6.24
CA ASP A 234 15.55 8.08 -6.13
C ASP A 234 15.89 7.16 -4.95
N PHE A 235 15.13 7.25 -3.85
CA PHE A 235 15.40 6.51 -2.62
C PHE A 235 14.11 6.16 -1.88
N ILE A 236 14.03 4.97 -1.29
CA ILE A 236 12.94 4.58 -0.39
C ILE A 236 13.47 4.19 0.98
N CYS A 237 12.64 4.36 2.00
CA CYS A 237 12.73 3.63 3.26
C CYS A 237 11.40 2.91 3.49
N ASN A 238 11.40 1.59 3.44
CA ASN A 238 10.20 0.80 3.63
C ASN A 238 10.36 -0.16 4.80
N VAL A 239 9.33 -0.24 5.63
CA VAL A 239 9.28 -1.15 6.76
C VAL A 239 8.33 -2.31 6.50
N ILE A 240 8.52 -3.40 7.23
CA ILE A 240 7.52 -4.44 7.39
C ILE A 240 7.17 -4.51 8.87
N ILE A 241 5.86 -4.56 9.16
CA ILE A 241 5.33 -4.52 10.51
C ILE A 241 4.62 -5.82 10.90
N ASN A 242 4.53 -6.10 12.20
CA ASN A 242 3.72 -7.20 12.74
C ASN A 242 2.25 -6.77 12.97
N SER A 243 1.47 -7.67 13.59
CA SER A 243 0.07 -7.44 13.98
C SER A 243 -0.11 -6.28 14.97
N GLU A 244 0.87 -6.05 15.84
CA GLU A 244 0.92 -4.92 16.78
C GLU A 244 1.34 -3.59 16.11
N LYS A 245 1.60 -3.60 14.80
CA LYS A 245 2.09 -2.46 13.99
C LYS A 245 3.51 -2.02 14.35
N GLU A 246 4.28 -2.89 14.99
CA GLU A 246 5.69 -2.69 15.32
C GLU A 246 6.57 -3.09 14.12
N ILE A 247 7.62 -2.32 13.86
CA ILE A 247 8.59 -2.60 12.80
C ILE A 247 9.36 -3.87 13.15
N ILE A 248 9.30 -4.86 12.26
CA ILE A 248 10.09 -6.10 12.39
C ILE A 248 11.21 -6.21 11.37
N TYR A 249 11.13 -5.46 10.27
CA TYR A 249 12.19 -5.41 9.27
C TYR A 249 12.14 -4.06 8.54
N ALA A 250 13.30 -3.57 8.10
CA ALA A 250 13.39 -2.33 7.35
C ALA A 250 14.38 -2.49 6.20
N VAL A 251 14.05 -1.88 5.07
CA VAL A 251 14.90 -1.79 3.88
C VAL A 251 14.95 -0.34 3.43
N ALA A 252 16.10 0.09 2.93
CA ALA A 252 16.24 1.40 2.32
C ALA A 252 17.18 1.34 1.12
N GLY A 253 17.05 2.27 0.18
CA GLY A 253 17.89 2.33 -1.02
C GLY A 253 17.10 2.55 -2.30
N ASP A 254 17.55 1.94 -3.40
CA ASP A 254 16.87 2.01 -4.70
C ASP A 254 15.42 1.52 -4.60
N MET A 255 14.51 2.21 -5.27
CA MET A 255 13.08 2.01 -5.12
C MET A 255 12.56 0.63 -5.58
N ASP A 256 13.31 -0.10 -6.43
CA ASP A 256 12.98 -1.46 -6.85
C ASP A 256 13.83 -2.49 -6.12
N LEU A 257 15.15 -2.31 -6.04
CA LEU A 257 16.04 -3.29 -5.41
C LEU A 257 15.78 -3.43 -3.91
N ALA A 258 15.65 -2.31 -3.18
CA ALA A 258 15.32 -2.36 -1.76
C ALA A 258 13.90 -2.93 -1.54
N HIS A 259 12.95 -2.55 -2.41
CA HIS A 259 11.59 -3.07 -2.35
C HIS A 259 11.55 -4.59 -2.55
N ARG A 260 12.26 -5.11 -3.55
CA ARG A 260 12.36 -6.55 -3.82
C ARG A 260 12.95 -7.33 -2.65
N GLU A 261 14.01 -6.83 -2.00
CA GLU A 261 14.54 -7.46 -0.79
C GLU A 261 13.52 -7.48 0.35
N GLY A 262 12.78 -6.37 0.55
CA GLY A 262 11.69 -6.33 1.52
C GLY A 262 10.57 -7.31 1.22
N THR A 263 10.14 -7.43 -0.05
CA THR A 263 9.12 -8.40 -0.47
C THR A 263 9.58 -9.84 -0.32
N LYS A 264 10.86 -10.12 -0.54
CA LYS A 264 11.46 -11.45 -0.34
C LYS A 264 11.44 -11.84 1.14
N PHE A 265 11.85 -10.93 2.02
CA PHE A 265 11.74 -11.13 3.46
C PHE A 265 10.29 -11.41 3.87
N LEU A 266 9.38 -10.52 3.50
CA LEU A 266 7.95 -10.65 3.82
C LEU A 266 7.38 -11.98 3.31
N SER A 267 7.61 -12.31 2.03
CA SER A 267 7.11 -13.55 1.43
C SER A 267 7.63 -14.80 2.14
N SER A 268 8.85 -14.78 2.68
CA SER A 268 9.39 -15.91 3.44
C SER A 268 8.66 -16.16 4.77
N LYS A 269 7.89 -15.18 5.25
CA LYS A 269 7.18 -15.23 6.53
C LYS A 269 5.68 -15.37 6.36
N CYS A 270 5.07 -14.71 5.37
CA CYS A 270 3.63 -14.64 5.23
C CYS A 270 3.03 -15.60 4.18
N LYS A 271 3.86 -16.23 3.33
CA LYS A 271 3.38 -17.20 2.35
C LYS A 271 2.97 -18.49 3.06
N VAL A 272 1.75 -18.93 2.78
CA VAL A 272 1.17 -20.18 3.27
C VAL A 272 0.66 -20.99 2.08
N ASP A 273 0.77 -22.31 2.17
CA ASP A 273 0.20 -23.21 1.16
C ASP A 273 -1.31 -23.31 1.36
N SER A 274 -2.07 -23.30 0.26
CA SER A 274 -3.53 -23.37 0.33
C SER A 274 -3.99 -24.78 0.70
N VAL A 275 -5.05 -24.84 1.51
CA VAL A 275 -5.78 -26.08 1.81
C VAL A 275 -7.22 -25.93 1.35
N PRO A 276 -7.56 -26.44 0.14
CA PRO A 276 -8.88 -26.30 -0.45
C PRO A 276 -10.01 -26.78 0.47
N SER A 277 -10.92 -25.87 0.84
CA SER A 277 -11.98 -26.14 1.83
C SER A 277 -13.35 -25.72 1.30
N ASP A 278 -14.42 -26.41 1.72
CA ASP A 278 -15.79 -26.09 1.33
C ASP A 278 -16.31 -24.81 2.00
N ILE A 279 -15.78 -24.48 3.19
CA ILE A 279 -16.04 -23.24 3.92
C ILE A 279 -14.70 -22.64 4.35
N VAL A 280 -14.50 -21.35 4.08
CA VAL A 280 -13.34 -20.59 4.53
C VAL A 280 -13.80 -19.41 5.37
N ILE A 281 -13.25 -19.28 6.57
CA ILE A 281 -13.48 -18.14 7.46
C ILE A 281 -12.24 -17.25 7.41
N THR A 282 -12.43 -15.96 7.12
CA THR A 282 -11.34 -14.99 7.02
C THR A 282 -11.73 -13.65 7.64
N THR A 283 -10.76 -12.78 7.87
CA THR A 283 -10.97 -11.41 8.40
C THR A 283 -10.27 -10.38 7.53
N ASN A 284 -10.50 -9.09 7.81
CA ASN A 284 -9.70 -8.00 7.22
C ASN A 284 -8.68 -7.38 8.20
N GLY A 285 -8.31 -8.10 9.27
CA GLY A 285 -7.27 -7.65 10.20
C GLY A 285 -7.70 -6.62 11.26
N GLY A 286 -9.00 -6.30 11.37
CA GLY A 286 -9.52 -5.32 12.33
C GLY A 286 -9.23 -3.86 11.93
N TYR A 287 -9.53 -2.91 12.82
CA TYR A 287 -9.46 -1.48 12.54
C TYR A 287 -8.00 -0.98 12.47
N PRO A 288 -7.63 -0.09 11.52
CA PRO A 288 -8.49 0.58 10.53
C PRO A 288 -8.67 -0.18 9.21
N LEU A 289 -8.18 -1.41 9.10
CA LEU A 289 -8.17 -2.15 7.84
C LEU A 289 -9.54 -2.73 7.48
N ASP A 290 -10.41 -2.99 8.46
CA ASP A 290 -11.77 -3.53 8.26
C ASP A 290 -12.88 -2.48 8.32
N GLN A 291 -12.54 -1.19 8.15
CA GLN A 291 -13.46 -0.07 8.35
C GLN A 291 -14.61 0.02 7.32
N ASN A 292 -14.52 -0.63 6.16
CA ASN A 292 -15.62 -0.68 5.18
C ASN A 292 -15.59 -1.94 4.29
N ILE A 293 -16.71 -2.17 3.57
CA ILE A 293 -16.88 -3.33 2.68
C ILE A 293 -15.86 -3.32 1.53
N TYR A 294 -15.56 -2.16 0.96
CA TYR A 294 -14.54 -2.02 -0.09
C TYR A 294 -13.18 -2.59 0.34
N GLN A 295 -12.73 -2.29 1.56
CA GLN A 295 -11.49 -2.88 2.09
C GLN A 295 -11.63 -4.37 2.36
N ALA A 296 -12.80 -4.85 2.81
CA ALA A 296 -13.05 -6.25 3.13
C ALA A 296 -12.86 -7.20 1.94
N VAL A 297 -13.01 -6.71 0.70
CA VAL A 297 -12.71 -7.47 -0.52
C VAL A 297 -11.28 -8.02 -0.51
N LYS A 298 -10.32 -7.34 0.12
CA LYS A 298 -8.93 -7.82 0.23
C LYS A 298 -8.86 -9.16 0.97
N GLY A 299 -9.45 -9.25 2.17
CA GLY A 299 -9.52 -10.48 2.95
C GLY A 299 -10.30 -11.59 2.25
N MET A 300 -11.33 -11.23 1.47
CA MET A 300 -12.07 -12.18 0.64
C MET A 300 -11.16 -12.84 -0.41
N THR A 301 -10.22 -12.13 -1.04
CA THR A 301 -9.30 -12.74 -2.02
C THR A 301 -8.33 -13.77 -1.40
N ALA A 302 -7.99 -13.61 -0.11
CA ALA A 302 -7.22 -14.63 0.60
C ALA A 302 -8.05 -15.91 0.78
N ALA A 303 -9.34 -15.77 1.06
CA ALA A 303 -10.25 -16.91 1.15
C ALA A 303 -10.54 -17.54 -0.23
N GLU A 304 -10.74 -16.71 -1.27
CA GLU A 304 -10.93 -17.14 -2.66
C GLU A 304 -9.82 -18.11 -3.12
N ALA A 305 -8.56 -17.83 -2.77
CA ALA A 305 -7.42 -18.69 -3.13
C ALA A 305 -7.43 -20.09 -2.46
N THR A 306 -8.38 -20.33 -1.54
CA THR A 306 -8.44 -21.53 -0.70
C THR A 306 -9.82 -22.18 -0.65
N VAL A 307 -10.87 -21.49 -1.11
CA VAL A 307 -12.22 -22.06 -1.16
C VAL A 307 -12.36 -22.91 -2.41
N LYS A 308 -13.07 -24.03 -2.31
CA LYS A 308 -13.43 -24.84 -3.48
C LYS A 308 -14.47 -24.09 -4.34
N GLU A 309 -14.54 -24.46 -5.62
CA GLU A 309 -15.62 -24.02 -6.51
C GLU A 309 -16.99 -24.31 -5.86
N ASN A 310 -17.91 -23.34 -5.88
CA ASN A 310 -19.21 -23.38 -5.18
C ASN A 310 -19.15 -23.47 -3.64
N GLY A 311 -17.99 -23.27 -3.02
CA GLY A 311 -17.85 -23.19 -1.57
C GLY A 311 -18.30 -21.84 -1.00
N VAL A 312 -18.21 -21.69 0.33
CA VAL A 312 -18.69 -20.51 1.06
C VAL A 312 -17.54 -19.77 1.74
N ILE A 313 -17.44 -18.47 1.49
CA ILE A 313 -16.55 -17.57 2.22
C ILE A 313 -17.37 -16.86 3.32
N ILE A 314 -16.93 -17.00 4.57
CA ILE A 314 -17.43 -16.22 5.71
C ILE A 314 -16.42 -15.11 5.97
N MET A 315 -16.74 -13.90 5.49
CA MET A 315 -15.92 -12.72 5.70
C MET A 315 -16.30 -12.00 7.00
N ILE A 316 -15.32 -11.81 7.87
CA ILE A 316 -15.47 -11.08 9.13
C ILE A 316 -14.81 -9.70 9.01
N ALA A 317 -15.63 -8.65 8.93
CA ALA A 317 -15.20 -7.26 8.90
C ALA A 317 -16.25 -6.37 9.55
N LYS A 318 -15.84 -5.46 10.45
CA LYS A 318 -16.76 -4.55 11.15
C LYS A 318 -17.47 -3.59 10.21
N SER A 319 -16.76 -3.10 9.20
CA SER A 319 -17.25 -2.18 8.18
C SER A 319 -18.02 -0.97 8.77
N GLU A 320 -17.46 -0.35 9.81
CA GLU A 320 -18.14 0.73 10.56
C GLU A 320 -18.40 2.00 9.74
N ASP A 321 -17.64 2.24 8.68
CA ASP A 321 -17.81 3.35 7.74
C ASP A 321 -18.72 2.97 6.55
N GLY A 322 -19.36 1.80 6.59
CA GLY A 322 -20.28 1.33 5.55
C GLY A 322 -19.58 0.74 4.32
N HIS A 323 -20.00 1.15 3.13
CA HIS A 323 -19.59 0.49 1.87
C HIS A 323 -18.19 0.88 1.38
N GLY A 324 -17.71 2.09 1.72
CA GLY A 324 -16.36 2.54 1.34
C GLY A 324 -16.24 3.18 -0.05
N GLY A 325 -17.36 3.53 -0.69
CA GLY A 325 -17.40 4.25 -1.97
C GLY A 325 -18.76 4.15 -2.67
N GLU A 326 -19.37 5.28 -3.03
CA GLU A 326 -20.75 5.29 -3.57
C GLU A 326 -20.83 4.56 -4.91
N SER A 327 -19.87 4.79 -5.81
CA SER A 327 -19.76 4.09 -7.10
C SER A 327 -19.68 2.57 -6.91
N PHE A 328 -18.87 2.10 -5.95
CA PHE A 328 -18.78 0.69 -5.58
C PHE A 328 -20.13 0.14 -5.12
N TYR A 329 -20.83 0.80 -4.20
CA TYR A 329 -22.13 0.35 -3.72
C TYR A 329 -23.19 0.32 -4.83
N GLN A 330 -23.29 1.40 -5.61
CA GLN A 330 -24.27 1.54 -6.68
C GLN A 330 -24.08 0.48 -7.78
N THR A 331 -22.84 0.07 -8.04
CA THR A 331 -22.52 -0.99 -9.00
C THR A 331 -23.24 -2.30 -8.65
N PHE A 332 -23.16 -2.76 -7.40
CA PHE A 332 -23.82 -3.99 -6.95
C PHE A 332 -25.31 -3.81 -6.63
N LYS A 333 -25.73 -2.59 -6.26
CA LYS A 333 -27.15 -2.28 -6.02
C LYS A 333 -27.96 -2.33 -7.31
N ASN A 334 -27.41 -1.76 -8.39
CA ASN A 334 -28.13 -1.50 -9.62
C ASN A 334 -28.09 -2.68 -10.60
N GLU A 335 -27.06 -3.53 -10.53
CA GLU A 335 -26.97 -4.75 -11.33
C GLU A 335 -26.91 -5.98 -10.41
N LYS A 336 -27.87 -6.89 -10.54
CA LYS A 336 -27.98 -8.11 -9.71
C LYS A 336 -27.50 -9.36 -10.44
N ASP A 337 -27.42 -9.30 -11.76
CA ASP A 337 -26.90 -10.36 -12.62
C ASP A 337 -25.38 -10.25 -12.68
N LEU A 338 -24.68 -11.14 -11.97
CA LEU A 338 -23.22 -11.10 -11.84
C LEU A 338 -22.50 -11.33 -13.17
N ASP A 339 -23.05 -12.16 -14.05
CA ASP A 339 -22.47 -12.41 -15.38
C ASP A 339 -22.56 -11.14 -16.23
N ARG A 340 -23.71 -10.45 -16.18
CA ARG A 340 -23.87 -9.17 -16.88
C ARG A 340 -22.98 -8.07 -16.32
N MET A 341 -22.84 -8.02 -14.99
CA MET A 341 -21.94 -7.08 -14.31
C MET A 341 -20.49 -7.31 -14.75
N MET A 342 -20.03 -8.56 -14.71
CA MET A 342 -18.68 -8.93 -15.11
C MET A 342 -18.44 -8.65 -16.60
N LYS A 343 -19.40 -9.02 -17.46
CA LYS A 343 -19.34 -8.70 -18.89
C LYS A 343 -19.21 -7.19 -19.12
N LYS A 344 -19.99 -6.37 -18.41
CA LYS A 344 -19.90 -4.90 -18.50
C LYS A 344 -18.51 -4.39 -18.15
N PHE A 345 -17.89 -4.90 -17.08
CA PHE A 345 -16.52 -4.51 -16.72
C PHE A 345 -15.53 -4.89 -17.82
N LEU A 346 -15.56 -6.14 -18.28
CA LEU A 346 -14.62 -6.66 -19.27
C LEU A 346 -14.79 -6.01 -20.66
N ASP A 347 -16.01 -5.58 -21.00
CA ASP A 347 -16.30 -4.87 -22.24
C ASP A 347 -15.90 -3.38 -22.18
N THR A 348 -15.71 -2.82 -20.98
CA THR A 348 -15.35 -1.40 -20.81
C THR A 348 -13.93 -1.17 -21.32
N PRO A 349 -13.73 -0.35 -22.37
CA PRO A 349 -12.39 -0.02 -22.86
C PRO A 349 -11.56 0.64 -21.75
N LYS A 350 -10.24 0.42 -21.77
CA LYS A 350 -9.33 1.03 -20.78
C LYS A 350 -9.39 2.56 -20.77
N GLU A 351 -9.69 3.17 -21.91
CA GLU A 351 -9.84 4.63 -22.08
C GLU A 351 -11.13 5.17 -21.46
N GLU A 352 -12.12 4.31 -21.25
CA GLU A 352 -13.43 4.64 -20.66
C GLU A 352 -13.54 4.19 -19.19
N THR A 353 -12.44 3.71 -18.60
CA THR A 353 -12.42 3.36 -17.18
C THR A 353 -12.58 4.64 -16.35
N ILE A 354 -13.68 4.71 -15.60
CA ILE A 354 -14.02 5.83 -14.72
C ILE A 354 -13.99 5.39 -13.24
N ALA A 355 -13.86 6.37 -12.34
CA ALA A 355 -13.76 6.17 -10.89
C ALA A 355 -15.10 5.85 -10.19
#